data_AF-A0A1Y6JI44-F1
#
_entry.id   AF-A0A1Y6JI44-F1
#
_cell.length_a   1.000
_cell.length_b   1.000
_cell.length_c   1.000
_cell.angle_alpha   90.00
_cell.angle_beta   90.00
_cell.angle_gamma   90.00
#
_symmetry.space_group_name_H-M   'P 1'
#
loop_
_entity.id
_entity.type
_entity.pdbx_description
1 polymer ?
#
loop_
_entity_poly.entity_id
_entity_poly.type
_entity_poly.pdbx_seq_one_letter_code
_entity_poly.pdbx_strand_id
1 'polypeptide(L)'
;MSVNKPRIRYGRWIILLFFILPVAFWYFASPVVAVNFSPNSKEEFRYVWNTQDRIHRGDIRHGGSAVEFSHIFPDEDFFMMFDWWTDKGFKRCIDITPEWGSTIDIYLDDSGRIDTAETAPDVIARLKQCSGRPDPFRP
;
A
#
# COMPACT_ATOMS: atom_id res chain seq x y z
N MET A 1 1.09 -31.91 56.11
CA MET A 1 1.30 -32.09 54.66
C MET A 1 1.19 -30.73 53.99
N SER A 2 2.27 -30.21 53.39
CA SER A 2 2.25 -28.93 52.67
C SER A 2 1.95 -29.18 51.19
N VAL A 3 0.83 -28.63 50.70
CA VAL A 3 0.38 -28.81 49.32
C VAL A 3 1.15 -27.86 48.41
N ASN A 4 1.95 -28.44 47.51
CA ASN A 4 2.74 -27.72 46.53
C ASN A 4 1.79 -27.11 45.46
N LYS A 5 1.62 -25.78 45.46
CA LYS A 5 0.79 -25.09 44.45
C LYS A 5 1.48 -25.15 43.09
N PRO A 6 0.81 -25.55 42.00
CA PRO A 6 1.41 -25.56 40.66
C PRO A 6 1.58 -24.12 40.18
N ARG A 7 2.79 -23.58 40.35
CA ARG A 7 3.16 -22.20 39.99
C ARG A 7 3.62 -22.09 38.54
N ILE A 8 3.04 -22.88 37.63
CA ILE A 8 3.47 -22.93 36.21
C ILE A 8 2.27 -23.15 35.28
N ARG A 9 1.33 -22.19 35.27
CA ARG A 9 0.33 -22.10 34.19
C ARG A 9 0.47 -20.85 33.36
N TYR A 10 0.90 -19.73 33.95
CA TYR A 10 1.08 -18.45 33.26
C TYR A 10 2.34 -18.38 32.38
N GLY A 11 3.43 -19.08 32.74
CA GLY A 11 4.68 -19.03 31.98
C GLY A 11 4.54 -19.50 30.53
N ARG A 12 3.70 -20.53 30.28
CA ARG A 12 3.45 -21.04 28.93
C ARG A 12 2.66 -20.06 28.06
N TRP A 13 1.72 -19.33 28.65
CA TRP A 13 0.96 -18.27 27.97
C TRP A 13 1.79 -17.03 27.72
N ILE A 14 2.68 -16.66 28.65
CA ILE A 14 3.61 -15.54 28.48
C ILE A 14 4.59 -15.83 27.33
N ILE A 15 5.15 -17.04 27.28
CA ILE A 15 6.05 -17.43 26.18
C ILE A 15 5.30 -17.40 24.84
N LEU A 16 4.09 -17.95 24.77
CA LEU A 16 3.27 -17.88 23.57
C LEU A 16 2.97 -16.44 23.15
N LEU A 17 2.55 -15.58 24.07
CA LEU A 17 2.32 -14.15 23.80
C LEU A 17 3.60 -13.46 23.32
N PHE A 18 4.76 -13.80 23.89
CA PHE A 18 6.04 -13.19 23.52
C PHE A 18 6.47 -13.51 22.09
N PHE A 19 6.05 -14.65 21.52
CA PHE A 19 6.29 -14.98 20.12
C PHE A 19 5.17 -14.48 19.19
N ILE A 20 3.91 -14.49 19.64
CA ILE A 20 2.77 -14.06 18.82
C ILE A 20 2.74 -12.54 18.67
N LEU A 21 3.03 -11.77 19.72
CA LEU A 21 2.93 -10.32 19.71
C LEU A 21 3.87 -9.65 18.70
N PRO A 22 5.17 -10.03 18.58
CA PRO A 22 6.05 -9.44 17.56
C PRO A 22 5.59 -9.75 16.13
N VAL A 23 5.12 -10.98 15.88
CA VAL A 23 4.63 -11.37 14.55
C VAL A 23 3.35 -10.61 14.20
N ALA A 24 2.41 -10.51 15.14
CA ALA A 24 1.21 -9.72 14.98
C ALA A 24 1.55 -8.23 14.77
N PHE A 25 2.44 -7.67 15.60
CA PHE A 25 2.91 -6.29 15.47
C PHE A 25 3.50 -6.02 14.09
N TRP A 26 4.35 -6.92 13.57
CA TRP A 26 4.92 -6.77 12.22
C TRP A 26 3.84 -6.73 11.13
N TYR A 27 2.83 -7.60 11.26
CA TYR A 27 1.72 -7.65 10.30
C TYR A 27 0.86 -6.38 10.33
N PHE A 28 0.56 -5.85 11.52
CA PHE A 28 -0.30 -4.67 11.68
C PHE A 28 0.42 -3.33 11.51
N ALA A 29 1.74 -3.29 11.72
CA ALA A 29 2.52 -2.05 11.58
C ALA A 29 2.96 -1.77 10.13
N SER A 30 2.85 -2.75 9.23
CA SER A 30 3.25 -2.60 7.83
C SER A 30 2.27 -1.68 7.09
N PRO A 31 2.71 -0.52 6.57
CA PRO A 31 1.84 0.34 5.77
C PRO A 31 1.33 -0.41 4.56
N VAL A 32 0.08 -0.18 4.19
CA VAL A 32 -0.52 -0.75 2.98
C VAL A 32 -0.93 0.38 2.08
N VAL A 33 -0.63 0.27 0.79
CA VAL A 33 -1.12 1.20 -0.22
C VAL A 33 -1.99 0.46 -1.21
N ALA A 34 -3.20 0.96 -1.42
CA ALA A 34 -4.16 0.44 -2.37
C ALA A 34 -4.49 1.51 -3.40
N VAL A 35 -4.23 1.22 -4.67
CA VAL A 35 -4.69 2.05 -5.80
C VAL A 35 -5.94 1.40 -6.38
N ASN A 36 -7.07 2.03 -6.15
CA ASN A 36 -8.40 1.59 -6.56
C ASN A 36 -8.74 2.18 -7.93
N PHE A 37 -9.02 1.32 -8.90
CA PHE A 37 -9.45 1.70 -10.23
C PHE A 37 -10.98 1.86 -10.26
N SER A 38 -11.47 2.92 -10.90
CA SER A 38 -12.91 3.09 -11.08
C SER A 38 -13.52 1.88 -11.81
N PRO A 39 -14.65 1.33 -11.31
CA PRO A 39 -15.38 0.27 -12.00
C PRO A 39 -15.99 0.73 -13.34
N ASN A 40 -16.14 2.04 -13.54
CA ASN A 40 -16.67 2.61 -14.78
C ASN A 40 -15.58 2.88 -15.83
N SER A 41 -14.32 2.56 -15.53
CA SER A 41 -13.23 2.68 -16.49
C SER A 41 -13.48 1.78 -17.72
N LYS A 42 -13.40 2.38 -18.90
CA LYS A 42 -13.61 1.69 -20.18
C LYS A 42 -12.32 1.08 -20.74
N GLU A 43 -11.17 1.36 -20.13
CA GLU A 43 -9.86 0.95 -20.63
C GLU A 43 -9.24 -0.10 -19.71
N GLU A 44 -8.51 -1.04 -20.31
CA GLU A 44 -7.67 -1.96 -19.55
C GLU A 44 -6.39 -1.24 -19.12
N PHE A 45 -6.18 -1.15 -17.81
CA PHE A 45 -4.98 -0.60 -17.22
C PHE A 45 -3.97 -1.70 -16.93
N ARG A 46 -2.71 -1.42 -17.23
CA ARG A 46 -1.57 -2.20 -16.77
C ARG A 46 -0.82 -1.36 -15.76
N TYR A 47 -0.31 -2.00 -14.73
CA TYR A 47 0.44 -1.31 -13.69
C TYR A 47 1.70 -2.05 -13.29
N VAL A 48 2.63 -1.29 -12.72
CA VAL A 48 3.85 -1.76 -12.10
C VAL A 48 4.03 -1.02 -10.78
N TRP A 49 4.09 -1.79 -9.70
CA TRP A 49 4.68 -1.37 -8.44
C TRP A 49 6.20 -1.55 -8.51
N ASN A 50 6.92 -0.55 -8.02
CA ASN A 50 8.34 -0.64 -7.72
C ASN A 50 8.57 -0.08 -6.31
N THR A 51 8.69 -0.98 -5.33
CA THR A 51 8.96 -0.64 -3.93
C THR A 51 10.36 -1.13 -3.58
N GLN A 52 11.34 -0.23 -3.60
CA GLN A 52 12.74 -0.56 -3.33
C GLN A 52 13.22 -1.82 -4.10
N ASP A 53 13.11 -1.76 -5.43
CA ASP A 53 13.43 -2.84 -6.37
C ASP A 53 12.55 -4.10 -6.31
N ARG A 54 11.57 -4.16 -5.41
CA ARG A 54 10.50 -5.15 -5.49
C ARG A 54 9.49 -4.73 -6.55
N ILE A 55 9.53 -5.44 -7.68
CA ILE A 55 8.69 -5.17 -8.84
C ILE A 55 7.49 -6.12 -8.84
N HIS A 56 6.28 -5.56 -8.77
CA HIS A 56 5.03 -6.29 -8.96
C HIS A 56 4.27 -5.71 -10.14
N ARG A 57 3.74 -6.58 -11.00
CA ARG A 57 3.04 -6.18 -12.22
C ARG A 57 1.67 -6.82 -12.26
N GLY A 58 0.71 -6.11 -12.81
CA GLY A 58 -0.62 -6.64 -13.02
C GLY A 58 -1.38 -5.87 -14.09
N ASP A 59 -2.50 -6.45 -14.48
CA ASP A 59 -3.48 -5.91 -15.40
C ASP A 59 -4.85 -5.83 -14.70
N ILE A 60 -5.56 -4.74 -14.93
CA ILE A 60 -6.88 -4.46 -14.39
C ILE A 60 -7.77 -4.03 -15.55
N ARG A 61 -8.84 -4.79 -15.79
CA ARG A 61 -9.75 -4.54 -16.92
C ARG A 61 -10.81 -3.51 -16.62
N HIS A 62 -11.60 -3.73 -15.57
CA HIS A 62 -12.73 -2.89 -15.19
C HIS A 62 -12.90 -2.91 -13.67
N GLY A 63 -12.36 -1.89 -13.00
CA GLY A 63 -12.31 -1.82 -11.55
C GLY A 63 -11.40 -2.86 -10.89
N GLY A 64 -11.14 -2.65 -9.61
CA GLY A 64 -10.22 -3.48 -8.81
C GLY A 64 -9.18 -2.63 -8.10
N SER A 65 -8.32 -3.29 -7.33
CA SER A 65 -7.33 -2.60 -6.49
C SER A 65 -5.96 -3.21 -6.69
N ALA A 66 -4.99 -2.38 -7.02
CA ALA A 66 -3.58 -2.75 -6.97
C ALA A 66 -3.06 -2.46 -5.57
N VAL A 67 -2.72 -3.50 -4.82
CA VAL A 67 -2.29 -3.39 -3.42
C VAL A 67 -0.83 -3.75 -3.28
N GLU A 68 -0.08 -2.95 -2.54
CA GLU A 68 1.33 -3.16 -2.24
C GLU A 68 1.62 -2.85 -0.76
N PHE A 69 2.48 -3.66 -0.15
CA PHE A 69 2.91 -3.47 1.24
C PHE A 69 4.17 -2.62 1.30
N SER A 70 4.23 -1.63 2.17
CA SER A 70 5.46 -0.87 2.38
C SER A 70 6.34 -1.47 3.47
N HIS A 71 7.56 -0.95 3.60
CA HIS A 71 8.45 -1.26 4.73
C HIS A 71 7.98 -0.54 6.00
N ILE A 72 8.03 -1.23 7.14
CA ILE A 72 7.70 -0.65 8.46
C ILE A 72 8.72 0.43 8.85
N PHE A 73 9.99 0.20 8.51
CA PHE A 73 11.10 1.11 8.78
C PHE A 73 11.81 1.39 7.46
N PRO A 74 11.28 2.30 6.62
CA PRO A 74 11.95 2.71 5.40
C PRO A 74 13.27 3.42 5.74
N ASP A 75 14.30 3.18 4.92
CA ASP A 75 15.55 3.93 4.97
C ASP A 75 15.42 5.30 4.28
N GLU A 76 16.47 6.11 4.31
CA GLU A 76 16.47 7.46 3.71
C GLU A 76 16.31 7.42 2.18
N ASP A 77 16.71 6.32 1.55
CA ASP A 77 16.67 6.11 0.11
C ASP A 77 15.38 5.37 -0.34
N PHE A 78 14.44 5.14 0.58
CA PHE A 78 13.23 4.40 0.30
C PHE A 78 12.35 5.13 -0.72
N PHE A 79 11.91 4.39 -1.72
CA PHE A 79 10.93 4.86 -2.70
C PHE A 79 9.87 3.79 -2.95
N MET A 80 8.65 4.25 -3.20
CA MET A 80 7.52 3.41 -3.60
C MET A 80 6.83 4.07 -4.78
N MET A 81 7.04 3.50 -5.96
CA MET A 81 6.52 4.04 -7.21
C MET A 81 5.42 3.15 -7.77
N PHE A 82 4.38 3.79 -8.27
CA PHE A 82 3.31 3.17 -9.03
C PHE A 82 3.25 3.78 -10.43
N ASP A 83 3.57 2.99 -11.45
CA ASP A 83 3.44 3.39 -12.86
C ASP A 83 2.27 2.61 -13.46
N TRP A 84 1.32 3.29 -14.09
CA TRP A 84 0.19 2.66 -14.75
C TRP A 84 -0.11 3.31 -16.10
N TRP A 85 -0.61 2.50 -17.02
CA TRP A 85 -0.83 2.91 -18.39
C TRP A 85 -1.92 2.09 -19.07
N THR A 86 -2.41 2.61 -20.19
CA THR A 86 -3.32 1.90 -21.11
C THR A 86 -2.64 1.71 -22.45
N ASP A 87 -3.12 0.73 -23.22
CA ASP A 87 -2.60 0.47 -24.57
C ASP A 87 -2.89 1.62 -25.56
N LYS A 88 -3.76 2.57 -25.18
CA LYS A 88 -4.09 3.75 -25.98
C LYS A 88 -3.16 4.94 -25.77
N GLY A 89 -2.10 4.76 -24.97
CA GLY A 89 -1.06 5.77 -24.75
C GLY A 89 -1.25 6.63 -23.52
N PHE A 90 -2.28 6.38 -22.70
CA PHE A 90 -2.35 6.96 -21.36
C PHE A 90 -1.24 6.35 -20.51
N LYS A 91 -0.44 7.19 -19.84
CA LYS A 91 0.60 6.74 -18.91
C LYS A 91 0.79 7.76 -17.81
N ARG A 92 0.79 7.30 -16.56
CA ARG A 92 0.98 8.10 -15.35
C ARG A 92 1.86 7.37 -14.35
N CYS A 93 2.42 8.14 -13.43
CA CYS A 93 3.30 7.62 -12.39
C CYS A 93 3.21 8.49 -11.15
N ILE A 94 3.14 7.85 -10.00
CA ILE A 94 3.24 8.48 -8.69
C ILE A 94 4.33 7.84 -7.86
N ASP A 95 5.04 8.69 -7.14
CA ASP A 95 5.87 8.32 -6.00
C ASP A 95 5.05 8.57 -4.73
N ILE A 96 4.96 7.54 -3.90
CA ILE A 96 4.08 7.47 -2.74
C ILE A 96 4.95 7.43 -1.51
N THR A 97 4.85 8.45 -0.67
CA THR A 97 5.37 8.32 0.69
C THR A 97 4.36 7.49 1.49
N PRO A 98 4.70 6.35 2.11
CA PRO A 98 3.78 5.52 2.90
C PRO A 98 3.61 6.07 4.33
N GLU A 99 2.49 5.81 4.98
CA GLU A 99 2.23 6.24 6.37
C GLU A 99 2.31 5.05 7.32
N TRP A 100 3.05 5.21 8.41
CA TRP A 100 3.25 4.14 9.37
C TRP A 100 1.95 3.73 10.07
N GLY A 101 1.63 2.43 10.04
CA GLY A 101 0.47 1.88 10.75
C GLY A 101 -0.90 2.26 10.17
N SER A 102 -0.95 2.77 8.92
CA SER A 102 -2.21 3.05 8.22
C SER A 102 -2.26 2.42 6.84
N THR A 103 -3.48 2.30 6.32
CA THR A 103 -3.74 1.96 4.92
C THR A 103 -4.03 3.25 4.16
N ILE A 104 -3.36 3.42 3.03
CA ILE A 104 -3.57 4.54 2.12
C ILE A 104 -4.39 4.06 0.93
N ASP A 105 -5.58 4.61 0.79
CA ASP A 105 -6.45 4.38 -0.36
C ASP A 105 -6.34 5.54 -1.34
N ILE A 106 -5.93 5.22 -2.57
CA ILE A 106 -5.83 6.16 -3.68
C ILE A 106 -6.88 5.74 -4.70
N TYR A 107 -7.74 6.66 -5.09
CA TYR A 107 -8.81 6.37 -6.05
C TYR A 107 -8.46 6.97 -7.40
N LEU A 108 -8.67 6.18 -8.45
CA LEU A 108 -8.53 6.62 -9.83
C LEU A 108 -9.92 6.82 -10.45
N ASP A 109 -10.09 7.95 -11.13
CA ASP A 109 -11.30 8.30 -11.87
C ASP A 109 -11.50 7.39 -13.11
N ASP A 110 -12.62 7.58 -13.80
CA ASP A 110 -12.99 6.80 -14.99
C ASP A 110 -11.97 6.92 -16.14
N SER A 111 -11.13 7.96 -16.13
CA SER A 111 -10.06 8.21 -17.09
C SER A 111 -8.69 7.69 -16.64
N GLY A 112 -8.61 7.13 -15.43
CA GLY A 112 -7.38 6.61 -14.82
C GLY A 112 -6.52 7.66 -14.15
N ARG A 113 -7.03 8.87 -13.90
CA ARG A 113 -6.32 9.93 -13.16
C ARG A 113 -6.65 9.83 -11.69
N ILE A 114 -5.88 10.47 -10.82
CA ILE A 114 -6.19 10.48 -9.39
C ILE A 114 -7.47 11.28 -9.16
N ASP A 115 -8.47 10.64 -8.58
CA ASP A 115 -9.71 11.26 -8.17
C ASP A 115 -9.46 12.06 -6.89
N THR A 116 -9.40 13.38 -7.01
CA THR A 116 -9.20 14.29 -5.88
C THR A 116 -10.45 14.51 -5.04
N ALA A 117 -11.62 14.06 -5.51
CA ALA A 117 -12.87 14.11 -4.76
C ALA A 117 -13.04 12.89 -3.86
N GLU A 118 -12.57 11.71 -4.29
CA GLU A 118 -12.59 10.47 -3.49
C GLU A 118 -11.31 10.25 -2.68
N THR A 119 -10.14 10.61 -3.20
CA THR A 119 -8.87 10.46 -2.47
C THR A 119 -8.75 11.52 -1.40
N ALA A 120 -8.43 11.11 -0.17
CA ALA A 120 -8.35 12.02 0.97
C ALA A 120 -7.25 13.09 0.77
N PRO A 121 -7.46 14.36 1.20
CA PRO A 121 -6.50 15.44 0.99
C PRO A 121 -5.12 15.20 1.60
N ASP A 122 -5.07 14.53 2.76
CA ASP A 122 -3.85 14.11 3.45
C ASP A 122 -3.10 13.04 2.66
N VAL A 123 -3.81 12.12 2.01
CA VAL A 123 -3.22 11.15 1.08
C VAL A 123 -2.63 11.86 -0.13
N ILE A 124 -3.39 12.78 -0.75
CA ILE A 124 -2.93 13.56 -1.92
C ILE A 124 -1.63 14.30 -1.62
N ALA A 125 -1.49 14.89 -0.42
CA ALA A 125 -0.28 15.58 0.00
C ALA A 125 0.98 14.69 0.04
N ARG A 126 0.79 13.36 0.07
CA ARG A 126 1.85 12.35 0.15
C ARG A 126 2.16 11.73 -1.21
N LEU A 127 1.40 12.09 -2.25
CA LEU A 127 1.61 11.68 -3.62
C LEU A 127 2.46 12.73 -4.34
N LYS A 128 3.54 12.27 -4.97
CA LYS A 128 4.40 13.11 -5.80
C LYS A 128 4.39 12.60 -7.23
N GLN A 129 4.39 13.53 -8.18
CA GLN A 129 4.57 13.20 -9.59
C GLN A 129 6.00 12.67 -9.82
N CYS A 130 6.13 11.58 -10.58
CA CYS A 130 7.43 11.09 -10.99
C CYS A 130 8.11 12.06 -11.98
N SER A 131 9.43 12.26 -11.83
CA SER A 131 10.21 13.15 -12.70
C SER A 131 10.10 12.74 -14.18
N GLY A 132 9.82 13.71 -15.07
CA GLY A 132 9.71 13.49 -16.51
C GLY A 132 8.45 12.75 -16.98
N ARG A 133 7.49 12.49 -16.08
CA ARG A 133 6.18 11.91 -16.41
C ARG A 133 5.11 13.00 -16.49
N PRO A 134 3.99 12.76 -17.17
CA PRO A 134 2.85 13.68 -17.15
C PRO A 134 2.23 13.79 -15.74
N ASP A 135 1.57 14.91 -15.47
CA ASP A 135 0.90 15.18 -14.19
C ASP A 135 -0.22 14.15 -13.94
N PRO A 136 -0.19 13.40 -12.82
CA PRO A 136 -1.19 12.38 -12.51
C PRO A 136 -2.56 12.95 -12.12
N PHE A 137 -2.64 14.25 -11.82
CA PHE A 137 -3.87 14.96 -11.47
C PHE A 137 -4.48 15.75 -12.64
N ARG A 138 -3.69 16.05 -13.68
CA ARG A 138 -4.10 16.93 -14.79
C ARG A 138 -4.05 16.23 -16.15
N PRO A 139 -4.74 16.78 -17.18
CA PRO A 139 -4.70 16.25 -18.54
C PRO A 139 -3.29 16.20 -19.14
#